data_AF-A0A0G4LC50-F1
#
_entry.id   AF-A0A0G4LC50-F1
#
_cell.length_a   1.000
_cell.length_b   1.000
_cell.length_c   1.000
_cell.angle_alpha   90.00
_cell.angle_beta   90.00
_cell.angle_gamma   90.00
#
_symmetry.space_group_name_H-M   'P 1'
#
loop_
_entity.id
_entity.type
_entity.pdbx_description
1 polymer ?
#
loop_
_entity_poly.entity_id
_entity_poly.type
_entity_poly.pdbx_seq_one_letter_code
_entity_poly.pdbx_strand_id
1 'polypeptide(L)'
;MSKRHLFDSPDGLVNKALRGIISYNPSLALDEANRVVFDTRFDKSKVSVISGGGSGHEPAWSGYVGTNLLSASVAGDIFASPSTRQILSAIEQVPSDKGTILVITNYTGDCLHFGLANEKARARGHDCRMIICGDDVSVGKRGSLVGRRGLAGQLGVLKVMGGAAGAGGSLDQVYDLGVAFSEQIVSIAASLDHCHVPGRTEHGA
;
A
#
# COMPACT_ATOMS: atom_id res chain seq x y z
N MET A 1 26.30 -13.29 7.20
CA MET A 1 25.36 -12.21 6.78
C MET A 1 26.12 -10.93 6.56
N SER A 2 25.69 -10.11 5.61
CA SER A 2 26.29 -8.79 5.34
C SER A 2 26.33 -7.93 6.59
N LYS A 3 27.45 -7.23 6.84
CA LYS A 3 27.59 -6.24 7.93
C LYS A 3 26.85 -4.92 7.65
N ARG A 4 26.11 -4.83 6.54
CA ARG A 4 25.38 -3.62 6.12
C ARG A 4 24.04 -3.44 6.83
N HIS A 5 23.63 -4.41 7.64
CA HIS A 5 22.31 -4.47 8.26
C HIS A 5 22.38 -4.39 9.78
N LEU A 6 21.41 -3.70 10.40
CA LEU A 6 21.31 -3.49 11.85
C LEU A 6 20.43 -4.55 12.54
N PHE A 7 20.53 -5.81 12.12
CA PHE A 7 19.81 -6.94 12.73
C PHE A 7 20.59 -8.25 12.55
N ASP A 8 20.43 -9.16 13.50
CA ASP A 8 21.16 -10.43 13.51
C ASP A 8 20.53 -11.51 12.61
N SER A 9 19.23 -11.40 12.33
CA SER A 9 18.51 -12.32 11.43
C SER A 9 17.37 -11.61 10.67
N PRO A 10 17.18 -11.92 9.36
CA PRO A 10 16.04 -11.45 8.57
C PRO A 10 14.71 -12.09 8.99
N ASP A 11 14.73 -13.13 9.83
CA ASP A 11 13.51 -13.84 10.23
C ASP A 11 12.57 -12.91 11.01
N GLY A 12 11.33 -12.85 10.54
CA GLY A 12 10.29 -11.99 11.12
C GLY A 12 10.62 -10.50 11.03
N LEU A 13 11.56 -10.07 10.17
CA LEU A 13 12.01 -8.69 10.10
C LEU A 13 10.86 -7.72 9.78
N VAL A 14 9.94 -8.10 8.89
CA VAL A 14 8.74 -7.30 8.59
C VAL A 14 7.90 -7.09 9.84
N ASN A 15 7.57 -8.15 10.60
CA ASN A 15 6.80 -8.02 11.83
C ASN A 15 7.51 -7.15 12.87
N LYS A 16 8.84 -7.30 13.02
CA LYS A 16 9.65 -6.46 13.92
C LYS A 16 9.58 -4.98 13.51
N ALA A 17 9.73 -4.68 12.22
CA ALA A 17 9.62 -3.32 11.69
C ALA A 17 8.22 -2.72 11.92
N LEU A 18 7.16 -3.49 11.65
CA LEU A 18 5.78 -3.06 11.89
C LEU A 18 5.51 -2.77 13.38
N ARG A 19 5.98 -3.63 14.29
CA ARG A 19 5.90 -3.38 15.73
C ARG A 19 6.61 -2.08 16.12
N GLY A 20 7.79 -1.82 15.54
CA GLY A 20 8.54 -0.59 15.77
C GLY A 20 7.81 0.66 15.27
N ILE A 21 7.14 0.59 14.12
CA ILE A 21 6.36 1.72 13.57
C ILE A 21 5.18 2.07 14.49
N ILE A 22 4.45 1.05 15.00
CA ILE A 22 3.27 1.31 15.84
C ILE A 22 3.63 1.66 17.29
N SER A 23 4.84 1.36 17.77
CA SER A 23 5.17 1.48 19.20
C SER A 23 5.06 2.90 19.77
N TYR A 24 5.21 3.92 18.91
CA TYR A 24 5.13 5.33 19.31
C TYR A 24 3.80 6.01 18.96
N ASN A 25 2.91 5.33 18.23
CA ASN A 25 1.64 5.90 17.82
C ASN A 25 0.47 5.09 18.40
N PRO A 26 -0.15 5.55 19.51
CA PRO A 26 -1.21 4.81 20.19
C PRO A 26 -2.51 4.72 19.38
N SER A 27 -2.62 5.45 18.26
CA SER A 27 -3.76 5.31 17.35
C SER A 27 -3.67 4.11 16.42
N LEU A 28 -2.48 3.49 16.31
CA LEU A 28 -2.25 2.38 15.40
C LEU A 28 -2.30 1.04 16.15
N ALA A 29 -2.89 0.06 15.50
CA ALA A 29 -2.81 -1.34 15.91
C ALA A 29 -2.23 -2.19 14.77
N LEU A 30 -1.72 -3.36 15.14
CA LEU A 30 -1.12 -4.33 14.23
C LEU A 30 -1.86 -5.66 14.36
N ASP A 31 -2.51 -6.08 13.27
CA ASP A 31 -2.82 -7.49 13.07
C ASP A 31 -1.55 -8.17 12.55
N GLU A 32 -0.80 -8.75 13.48
CA GLU A 32 0.52 -9.28 13.18
C GLU A 32 0.46 -10.52 12.27
N ALA A 33 -0.58 -11.34 12.40
CA ALA A 33 -0.74 -12.56 11.61
C ALA A 33 -0.96 -12.23 10.13
N ASN A 34 -1.67 -11.14 9.84
CA ASN A 34 -1.93 -10.68 8.48
C ASN A 34 -1.02 -9.51 8.04
N ARG A 35 -0.17 -8.98 8.92
CA ARG A 35 0.71 -7.83 8.69
C ARG A 35 -0.04 -6.58 8.24
N VAL A 36 -1.14 -6.30 8.93
CA VAL A 36 -1.97 -5.12 8.69
C VAL A 36 -1.75 -4.11 9.80
N VAL A 37 -1.33 -2.90 9.43
CA VAL A 37 -1.35 -1.74 10.33
C VAL A 37 -2.59 -0.92 10.02
N PHE A 38 -3.37 -0.56 11.03
CA PHE A 38 -4.63 0.17 10.85
C PHE A 38 -4.86 1.24 11.93
N ASP A 39 -5.58 2.30 11.57
CA ASP A 39 -6.00 3.34 12.52
C ASP A 39 -7.22 2.84 13.32
N THR A 40 -7.00 2.61 14.61
CA THR A 40 -8.03 2.17 15.57
C THR A 40 -9.16 3.19 15.75
N ARG A 41 -8.95 4.43 15.32
CA ARG A 41 -9.92 5.53 15.40
C ARG A 41 -10.61 5.78 14.06
N PHE A 42 -10.47 4.88 13.09
CA PHE A 42 -11.11 5.04 11.78
C PHE A 42 -12.63 5.20 11.93
N ASP A 43 -13.15 6.27 11.32
CA ASP A 43 -14.57 6.59 11.29
C ASP A 43 -15.24 5.87 10.11
N LYS A 44 -16.08 4.87 10.42
CA LYS A 44 -16.76 4.03 9.43
C LYS A 44 -17.69 4.82 8.51
N SER A 45 -18.09 6.03 8.89
CA SER A 45 -18.90 6.92 8.04
C SER A 45 -18.11 7.58 6.90
N LYS A 46 -16.79 7.35 6.83
CA LYS A 46 -15.91 7.85 5.77
C LYS A 46 -15.50 6.72 4.83
N VAL A 47 -15.11 7.07 3.60
CA VAL A 47 -14.49 6.12 2.66
C VAL A 47 -13.19 5.61 3.28
N SER A 48 -13.01 4.29 3.28
CA SER A 48 -11.74 3.68 3.71
C SER A 48 -10.74 3.70 2.55
N VAL A 49 -9.54 4.23 2.79
CA VAL A 49 -8.45 4.21 1.80
C VAL A 49 -7.36 3.26 2.30
N ILE A 50 -7.11 2.20 1.55
CA ILE A 50 -6.16 1.15 1.91
C ILE A 50 -5.08 1.06 0.83
N SER A 51 -3.84 0.88 1.26
CA SER A 51 -2.71 0.63 0.36
C SER A 51 -1.80 -0.46 0.92
N GLY A 52 -0.76 -0.82 0.19
CA GLY A 52 0.14 -1.89 0.57
C GLY A 52 0.91 -2.45 -0.60
N GLY A 53 1.72 -3.46 -0.31
CA GLY A 53 2.66 -4.06 -1.24
C GLY A 53 3.80 -4.74 -0.50
N GLY A 54 4.88 -5.05 -1.22
CA GLY A 54 6.09 -5.63 -0.60
C GLY A 54 6.75 -4.67 0.38
N SER A 55 7.31 -5.22 1.47
CA SER A 55 8.12 -4.46 2.43
C SER A 55 9.47 -4.04 1.84
N GLY A 56 10.18 -3.13 2.52
CA GLY A 56 11.45 -2.56 2.06
C GLY A 56 11.31 -1.19 1.39
N HIS A 57 10.13 -0.57 1.51
CA HIS A 57 9.82 0.77 1.03
C HIS A 57 9.42 1.72 2.16
N GLU A 58 9.72 1.37 3.41
CA GLU A 58 9.35 2.16 4.59
C GLU A 58 9.86 3.62 4.44
N PRO A 59 9.03 4.64 4.74
CA PRO A 59 7.79 4.58 5.51
C PRO A 59 6.55 4.08 4.73
N ALA A 60 6.64 3.81 3.44
CA ALA A 60 5.52 3.23 2.70
C ALA A 60 5.24 1.79 3.18
N TRP A 61 4.01 1.40 3.50
CA TRP A 61 2.79 2.22 3.65
C TRP A 61 2.33 2.38 5.10
N SER A 62 2.92 1.62 6.02
CA SER A 62 2.53 1.63 7.44
C SER A 62 2.75 2.97 8.12
N GLY A 63 3.75 3.75 7.68
CA GLY A 63 3.96 5.12 8.12
C GLY A 63 2.94 6.13 7.58
N TYR A 64 2.07 5.72 6.65
CA TYR A 64 1.01 6.55 6.06
C TYR A 64 -0.36 6.29 6.69
N VAL A 65 -0.47 5.37 7.65
CA VAL A 65 -1.72 5.07 8.33
C VAL A 65 -2.05 6.16 9.35
N GLY A 66 -3.24 6.72 9.23
CA GLY A 66 -3.74 7.76 10.12
C GLY A 66 -4.73 8.71 9.44
N THR A 67 -5.17 9.70 10.23
CA THR A 67 -6.19 10.67 9.83
C THR A 67 -5.82 11.40 8.53
N ASN A 68 -6.77 11.43 7.59
CA ASN A 68 -6.66 12.10 6.28
C ASN A 68 -5.55 11.57 5.36
N LEU A 69 -5.14 10.31 5.54
CA LEU A 69 -4.25 9.57 4.65
C LEU A 69 -4.75 8.13 4.45
N LEU A 70 -4.10 7.09 4.98
CA LEU A 70 -4.59 5.71 4.89
C LEU A 70 -5.38 5.30 6.15
N SER A 71 -6.48 4.59 5.95
CA SER A 71 -7.19 3.90 7.03
C SER A 71 -6.41 2.67 7.51
N ALA A 72 -5.86 1.91 6.56
CA ALA A 72 -5.01 0.75 6.83
C ALA A 72 -3.95 0.56 5.75
N SER A 73 -2.91 -0.19 6.09
CA SER A 73 -1.86 -0.63 5.18
C SER A 73 -1.60 -2.12 5.34
N VAL A 74 -1.19 -2.77 4.25
CA VAL A 74 -0.93 -4.22 4.21
C VAL A 74 0.49 -4.48 3.72
N ALA A 75 1.29 -5.17 4.53
CA ALA A 75 2.67 -5.49 4.19
C ALA A 75 2.83 -6.95 3.76
N GLY A 76 3.43 -7.16 2.59
CA GLY A 76 3.89 -8.47 2.16
C GLY A 76 5.24 -8.87 2.76
N ASP A 77 5.94 -9.79 2.12
CA ASP A 77 7.37 -9.99 2.40
C ASP A 77 8.21 -8.90 1.70
N ILE A 78 9.52 -8.86 1.96
CA ILE A 78 10.41 -7.88 1.35
C ILE A 78 10.38 -8.04 -0.17
N PHE A 79 9.94 -6.99 -0.88
CA PHE A 79 9.72 -6.95 -2.32
C PHE A 79 8.76 -8.02 -2.89
N ALA A 80 7.84 -8.53 -2.08
CA ALA A 80 6.80 -9.44 -2.52
C ALA A 80 5.42 -8.97 -2.05
N SER A 81 4.47 -8.92 -2.99
CA SER A 81 3.10 -8.48 -2.72
C SER A 81 2.44 -9.25 -1.57
N PRO A 82 1.63 -8.61 -0.70
CA PRO A 82 0.84 -9.31 0.29
C PRO A 82 -0.18 -10.22 -0.39
N SER A 83 -0.56 -11.31 0.30
CA SER A 83 -1.59 -12.22 -0.20
C SER A 83 -2.98 -11.58 -0.17
N THR A 84 -3.88 -12.06 -1.02
CA THR A 84 -5.30 -11.69 -1.02
C THR A 84 -5.96 -11.82 0.35
N ARG A 85 -5.56 -12.83 1.16
CA ARG A 85 -6.08 -13.01 2.52
C ARG A 85 -5.72 -11.83 3.42
N GLN A 86 -4.47 -11.39 3.38
CA GLN A 86 -4.00 -10.25 4.18
C GLN A 86 -4.74 -8.96 3.78
N ILE A 87 -4.97 -8.76 2.47
CA ILE A 87 -5.67 -7.59 1.94
C ILE A 87 -7.13 -7.57 2.39
N LEU A 88 -7.83 -8.72 2.34
CA LEU A 88 -9.19 -8.84 2.88
C LEU A 88 -9.23 -8.55 4.39
N SER A 89 -8.24 -9.04 5.13
CA SER A 89 -8.12 -8.73 6.56
C SER A 89 -8.02 -7.23 6.83
N ALA A 90 -7.32 -6.48 5.97
CA ALA A 90 -7.24 -5.03 6.12
C ALA A 90 -8.58 -4.33 5.87
N ILE A 91 -9.33 -4.76 4.87
CA ILE A 91 -10.70 -4.27 4.63
C ILE A 91 -11.58 -4.53 5.86
N GLU A 92 -11.44 -5.71 6.47
CA GLU A 92 -12.20 -6.11 7.67
C GLU A 92 -11.80 -5.32 8.93
N GLN A 93 -10.54 -4.88 9.06
CA GLN A 93 -10.06 -4.07 10.19
C GLN A 93 -10.54 -2.61 10.15
N VAL A 94 -10.82 -2.07 8.97
CA VAL A 94 -11.32 -0.69 8.78
C VAL A 94 -12.61 -0.66 7.95
N PRO A 95 -13.70 -1.26 8.48
CA PRO A 95 -14.95 -1.39 7.75
C PRO A 95 -15.57 0.00 7.53
N SER A 96 -16.05 0.26 6.31
CA SER A 96 -16.64 1.54 5.92
C SER A 96 -18.04 1.35 5.35
N ASP A 97 -18.96 2.17 5.82
CA ASP A 97 -20.35 2.23 5.33
C ASP A 97 -20.45 2.97 3.99
N LYS A 98 -19.38 3.71 3.59
CA LYS A 98 -19.27 4.41 2.30
C LYS A 98 -18.48 3.63 1.25
N GLY A 99 -17.88 2.50 1.60
CA GLY A 99 -17.04 1.70 0.72
C GLY A 99 -15.54 1.93 0.89
N THR A 100 -14.75 1.18 0.12
CA THR A 100 -13.28 1.14 0.25
C THR A 100 -12.61 1.32 -1.09
N ILE A 101 -11.48 2.04 -1.10
CA ILE A 101 -10.64 2.17 -2.26
C ILE A 101 -9.25 1.61 -1.94
N LEU A 102 -8.85 0.61 -2.73
CA LEU A 102 -7.52 0.04 -2.74
C LEU A 102 -6.66 0.86 -3.70
N VAL A 103 -5.56 1.44 -3.22
CA VAL A 103 -4.65 2.22 -4.06
C VAL A 103 -3.31 1.51 -4.09
N ILE A 104 -2.88 1.05 -5.26
CA ILE A 104 -1.70 0.18 -5.40
C ILE A 104 -0.72 0.71 -6.45
N THR A 105 0.53 0.28 -6.36
CA THR A 105 1.52 0.53 -7.40
C THR A 105 1.36 -0.49 -8.52
N ASN A 106 1.73 -0.11 -9.75
CA ASN A 106 1.56 -0.99 -10.91
C ASN A 106 2.68 -2.06 -11.01
N TYR A 107 2.58 -3.07 -10.15
CA TYR A 107 3.40 -4.29 -10.19
C TYR A 107 2.48 -5.51 -10.29
N THR A 108 2.89 -6.51 -11.09
CA THR A 108 2.04 -7.67 -11.41
C THR A 108 1.47 -8.37 -10.17
N GLY A 109 2.30 -8.60 -9.15
CA GLY A 109 1.86 -9.25 -7.92
C GLY A 109 0.78 -8.45 -7.19
N ASP A 110 0.97 -7.14 -7.07
CA ASP A 110 0.00 -6.24 -6.44
C ASP A 110 -1.31 -6.17 -7.22
N CYS A 111 -1.23 -5.98 -8.55
CA CYS A 111 -2.42 -5.97 -9.42
C CYS A 111 -3.24 -7.26 -9.30
N LEU A 112 -2.59 -8.43 -9.25
CA LEU A 112 -3.28 -9.71 -9.13
C LEU A 112 -3.90 -9.91 -7.73
N HIS A 113 -3.13 -9.70 -6.66
CA HIS A 113 -3.60 -10.00 -5.31
C HIS A 113 -4.65 -9.01 -4.80
N PHE A 114 -4.46 -7.70 -5.07
CA PHE A 114 -5.44 -6.66 -4.72
C PHE A 114 -6.64 -6.71 -5.64
N GLY A 115 -6.46 -7.00 -6.94
CA GLY A 115 -7.57 -7.22 -7.86
C GLY A 115 -8.48 -8.36 -7.40
N LEU A 116 -7.90 -9.51 -7.00
CA LEU A 116 -8.68 -10.63 -6.46
C LEU A 116 -9.34 -10.29 -5.10
N ALA A 117 -8.67 -9.51 -4.25
CA ALA A 117 -9.26 -9.05 -2.99
C ALA A 117 -10.46 -8.12 -3.24
N ASN A 118 -10.34 -7.20 -4.19
CA ASN A 118 -11.40 -6.30 -4.63
C ASN A 118 -12.64 -7.09 -5.08
N GLU A 119 -12.45 -8.07 -5.98
CA GLU A 119 -13.57 -8.89 -6.48
C GLU A 119 -14.21 -9.73 -5.37
N LYS A 120 -13.41 -10.29 -4.44
CA LYS A 120 -13.94 -11.02 -3.29
C LYS A 120 -14.72 -10.13 -2.31
N ALA A 121 -14.26 -8.90 -2.09
CA ALA A 121 -14.97 -7.93 -1.25
C ALA A 121 -16.32 -7.56 -1.89
N ARG A 122 -16.32 -7.27 -3.19
CA ARG A 122 -17.55 -6.98 -3.96
C ARG A 122 -18.54 -8.15 -3.97
N ALA A 123 -18.04 -9.38 -4.13
CA ALA A 123 -18.88 -10.58 -4.07
C ALA A 123 -19.55 -10.79 -2.70
N ARG A 124 -18.99 -10.21 -1.62
CA ARG A 124 -19.57 -10.20 -0.27
C ARG A 124 -20.47 -8.99 0.00
N GLY A 125 -20.75 -8.16 -1.01
CA GLY A 125 -21.60 -6.97 -0.90
C GLY A 125 -20.88 -5.70 -0.43
N HIS A 126 -19.55 -5.70 -0.34
CA HIS A 126 -18.78 -4.51 0.02
C HIS A 126 -18.44 -3.68 -1.22
N ASP A 127 -18.82 -2.40 -1.25
CA ASP A 127 -18.46 -1.52 -2.37
C ASP A 127 -16.96 -1.20 -2.31
N CYS A 128 -16.20 -1.89 -3.14
CA CYS A 128 -14.74 -1.83 -3.19
C CYS A 128 -14.29 -1.45 -4.59
N ARG A 129 -13.37 -0.49 -4.68
CA ARG A 129 -12.75 -0.04 -5.92
C ARG A 129 -11.24 -0.11 -5.82
N MET A 130 -10.58 -0.08 -6.96
CA MET A 130 -9.12 -0.15 -7.03
C MET A 130 -8.56 0.89 -7.99
N ILE A 131 -7.50 1.58 -7.58
CA ILE A 131 -6.70 2.48 -8.42
C ILE A 131 -5.29 1.91 -8.54
N ILE A 132 -4.80 1.78 -9.77
CA ILE A 132 -3.43 1.34 -10.07
C ILE A 132 -2.61 2.55 -10.48
N CYS A 133 -1.59 2.89 -9.70
CA CYS A 133 -0.70 4.03 -9.94
C CYS A 133 0.50 3.61 -10.79
N GLY A 134 0.69 4.30 -11.92
CA GLY A 134 1.78 4.08 -12.89
C GLY A 134 2.49 5.38 -13.27
N ASP A 135 3.10 6.04 -12.30
CA ASP A 135 3.71 7.36 -12.44
C ASP A 135 5.11 7.33 -13.08
N ASP A 136 5.79 6.19 -13.13
CA ASP A 136 7.17 6.09 -13.63
C ASP A 136 7.28 6.33 -15.15
N VAL A 137 7.87 7.45 -15.54
CA VAL A 137 8.07 7.82 -16.95
C VAL A 137 9.37 7.33 -17.54
N SER A 138 10.22 6.63 -16.77
CA SER A 138 11.46 6.03 -17.31
C SER A 138 11.18 4.90 -18.30
N VAL A 139 9.98 4.31 -18.26
CA VAL A 139 9.51 3.29 -19.21
C VAL A 139 8.39 3.86 -20.08
N GLY A 140 8.51 3.69 -21.40
CA GLY A 140 7.51 4.17 -22.35
C GLY A 140 6.14 3.50 -22.18
N LYS A 141 5.05 4.24 -22.43
CA LYS A 141 3.66 3.76 -22.26
C LYS A 141 3.30 2.51 -23.10
N ARG A 142 4.06 2.20 -24.16
CA ARG A 142 3.78 1.12 -25.13
C ARG A 142 4.73 -0.09 -25.03
N GLY A 143 5.63 -0.13 -24.05
CA GLY A 143 6.76 -1.07 -24.03
C GLY A 143 6.62 -2.30 -23.12
N SER A 144 5.64 -2.36 -22.22
CA SER A 144 5.52 -3.45 -21.24
C SER A 144 4.10 -4.02 -21.21
N LEU A 145 3.97 -5.32 -20.92
CA LEU A 145 2.69 -6.02 -20.77
C LEU A 145 1.80 -5.42 -19.66
N VAL A 146 2.39 -4.69 -18.71
CA VAL A 146 1.74 -4.16 -17.50
C VAL A 146 1.61 -2.63 -17.51
N GLY A 147 2.36 -1.93 -18.36
CA GLY A 147 2.43 -0.46 -18.37
C GLY A 147 3.55 0.12 -17.48
N ARG A 148 3.44 1.41 -17.15
CA ARG A 148 4.41 2.13 -16.30
C ARG A 148 4.37 1.63 -14.86
N ARG A 149 5.53 1.51 -14.20
CA ARG A 149 5.63 1.17 -12.78
C ARG A 149 5.01 2.27 -11.91
N GLY A 150 4.54 1.90 -10.72
CA GLY A 150 4.20 2.87 -9.67
C GLY A 150 5.39 3.10 -8.75
N LEU A 151 5.77 4.35 -8.51
CA LEU A 151 6.86 4.74 -7.61
C LEU A 151 6.34 5.74 -6.57
N ALA A 152 7.15 6.73 -6.19
CA ALA A 152 6.86 7.68 -5.12
C ALA A 152 5.66 8.60 -5.40
N GLY A 153 5.26 8.79 -6.66
CA GLY A 153 4.11 9.61 -7.03
C GLY A 153 2.79 9.11 -6.42
N GLN A 154 2.70 7.80 -6.12
CA GLN A 154 1.54 7.23 -5.43
C GLN A 154 1.21 7.97 -4.12
N LEU A 155 2.20 8.45 -3.36
CA LEU A 155 1.96 9.19 -2.12
C LEU A 155 1.08 10.43 -2.35
N GLY A 156 1.24 11.11 -3.49
CA GLY A 156 0.38 12.24 -3.86
C GLY A 156 -1.07 11.81 -4.03
N VAL A 157 -1.32 10.69 -4.72
CA VAL A 157 -2.66 10.10 -4.89
C VAL A 157 -3.27 9.75 -3.54
N LEU A 158 -2.51 9.08 -2.66
CA LEU A 158 -2.95 8.76 -1.30
C LEU A 158 -3.32 10.02 -0.51
N LYS A 159 -2.51 11.08 -0.60
CA LYS A 159 -2.73 12.31 0.17
C LYS A 159 -3.98 13.07 -0.26
N VAL A 160 -4.26 13.14 -1.56
CA VAL A 160 -5.47 13.82 -2.06
C VAL A 160 -6.72 13.01 -1.75
N MET A 161 -6.67 11.69 -1.93
CA MET A 161 -7.80 10.80 -1.62
C MET A 161 -8.09 10.76 -0.12
N GLY A 162 -7.07 10.59 0.73
CA GLY A 162 -7.22 10.61 2.17
C GLY A 162 -7.77 11.95 2.67
N GLY A 163 -7.36 13.07 2.04
CA GLY A 163 -7.94 14.39 2.30
C GLY A 163 -9.43 14.47 1.96
N ALA A 164 -9.81 14.02 0.76
CA ALA A 164 -11.20 14.03 0.30
C ALA A 164 -12.11 13.09 1.12
N ALA A 165 -11.62 11.89 1.44
CA ALA A 165 -12.31 10.96 2.33
C ALA A 165 -12.46 11.55 3.74
N GLY A 166 -11.40 12.18 4.25
CA GLY A 166 -11.39 12.91 5.53
C GLY A 166 -12.44 14.03 5.61
N ALA A 167 -12.64 14.75 4.51
CA ALA A 167 -13.64 15.79 4.33
C ALA A 167 -15.07 15.25 4.10
N GLY A 168 -15.26 13.94 4.09
CA GLY A 168 -16.58 13.30 3.99
C GLY A 168 -17.08 13.05 2.56
N GLY A 169 -16.22 13.15 1.55
CA GLY A 169 -16.55 12.85 0.16
C GLY A 169 -17.18 11.46 -0.03
N SER A 170 -18.01 11.32 -1.06
CA SER A 170 -18.56 10.02 -1.46
C SER A 170 -17.49 9.12 -2.07
N LEU A 171 -17.78 7.81 -2.19
CA LEU A 171 -16.86 6.87 -2.84
C LEU A 171 -16.50 7.31 -4.26
N ASP A 172 -17.49 7.74 -5.04
CA ASP A 172 -17.29 8.26 -6.40
C ASP A 172 -16.37 9.48 -6.41
N GLN A 173 -16.65 10.48 -5.56
CA GLN A 173 -15.85 11.71 -5.51
C GLN A 173 -14.39 11.44 -5.14
N VAL A 174 -14.14 10.56 -4.16
CA VAL A 174 -12.79 10.21 -3.74
C VAL A 174 -12.08 9.39 -4.82
N TYR A 175 -12.79 8.46 -5.45
CA TYR A 175 -12.26 7.62 -6.53
C TYR A 175 -11.89 8.45 -7.76
N ASP A 176 -12.81 9.30 -8.25
CA ASP A 176 -12.62 10.12 -9.43
C ASP A 176 -11.49 11.14 -9.25
N LEU A 177 -11.38 11.75 -8.06
CA LEU A 177 -10.25 12.60 -7.71
C LEU A 177 -8.92 11.83 -7.74
N GLY A 178 -8.91 10.62 -7.19
CA GLY A 178 -7.74 9.74 -7.21
C GLY A 178 -7.31 9.37 -8.63
N VAL A 179 -8.26 8.99 -9.49
CA VAL A 179 -8.02 8.69 -10.91
C VAL A 179 -7.44 9.91 -11.62
N ALA A 180 -8.11 11.07 -11.51
CA ALA A 180 -7.68 12.31 -12.16
C ALA A 180 -6.26 12.71 -11.73
N PHE A 181 -5.93 12.57 -10.45
CA PHE A 181 -4.59 12.87 -9.95
C PHE A 181 -3.55 11.84 -10.43
N SER A 182 -3.90 10.55 -10.43
CA SER A 182 -3.00 9.47 -10.86
C SER A 182 -2.60 9.57 -12.34
N GLU A 183 -3.48 10.13 -13.18
CA GLU A 183 -3.21 10.33 -14.61
C GLU A 183 -2.26 11.49 -14.89
N GLN A 184 -2.14 12.44 -13.96
CA GLN A 184 -1.32 13.65 -14.12
C GLN A 184 0.04 13.54 -13.42
N ILE A 185 0.13 12.75 -12.36
CA ILE A 185 1.39 12.61 -11.62
C ILE A 185 2.39 11.74 -12.40
N VAL A 186 3.64 12.21 -12.42
CA VAL A 186 4.77 11.53 -13.06
C VAL A 186 5.97 11.53 -12.15
N SER A 187 6.78 10.48 -12.21
CA SER A 187 8.05 10.37 -11.52
C SER A 187 9.11 9.75 -12.42
N ILE A 188 10.37 10.03 -12.08
CA ILE A 188 11.52 9.37 -12.68
C ILE A 188 12.53 9.13 -11.57
N ALA A 189 13.18 7.96 -11.58
CA ALA A 189 14.18 7.59 -10.59
C ALA A 189 15.51 7.27 -11.25
N ALA A 190 16.59 7.59 -10.57
CA ALA A 190 17.95 7.18 -10.90
C ALA A 190 18.61 6.63 -9.62
N SER A 191 19.45 5.61 -9.77
CA SER A 191 20.24 5.05 -8.66
C SER A 191 21.69 4.85 -9.08
N LEU A 192 22.61 5.05 -8.14
CA LEU A 192 24.05 4.80 -8.34
C LEU A 192 24.43 3.35 -8.02
N ASP A 193 23.60 2.65 -7.24
CA ASP A 193 23.83 1.26 -6.84
C ASP A 193 22.48 0.55 -6.55
N HIS A 194 22.52 -0.76 -6.36
CA HIS A 194 21.38 -1.57 -5.95
C HIS A 194 21.23 -1.60 -4.42
N CYS A 195 20.04 -1.95 -3.95
CA CYS A 195 19.81 -2.18 -2.52
C CYS A 195 20.29 -3.58 -2.11
N HIS A 196 20.72 -3.72 -0.86
CA HIS A 196 21.12 -5.02 -0.31
C HIS A 196 19.94 -5.68 0.40
N VAL A 197 19.35 -6.71 -0.21
CA VAL A 197 18.16 -7.39 0.33
C VAL A 197 18.52 -8.31 1.51
N PRO A 198 17.90 -8.16 2.69
CA PRO A 198 18.10 -9.07 3.82
C PRO A 198 17.91 -10.55 3.43
N GLY A 199 18.81 -11.42 3.90
CA GLY A 199 18.73 -12.86 3.64
C GLY A 199 19.19 -13.33 2.26
N ARG A 200 19.57 -12.44 1.35
CA ARG A 200 20.22 -12.81 0.08
C ARG A 200 21.74 -12.63 0.19
N THR A 201 22.51 -13.61 -0.27
CA THR A 201 23.96 -13.48 -0.51
C THR A 201 24.18 -12.67 -1.79
N GLU A 202 25.26 -11.90 -1.85
CA GLU A 202 25.53 -10.83 -2.82
C GLU A 202 25.15 -11.13 -4.29
N HIS A 203 24.63 -10.07 -4.94
CA HIS A 203 24.37 -9.90 -6.37
C HIS A 203 23.63 -11.03 -7.09
N GLY A 204 22.33 -11.17 -6.81
CA GLY A 204 21.43 -11.69 -7.84
C GLY A 204 21.23 -10.61 -8.90
N ALA A 205 21.87 -10.77 -10.05
CA ALA A 205 21.58 -10.03 -11.27
C ALA A 205 20.11 -10.25 -11.72
#